data_AF-A0A952HPS0-F1
#
_entry.id   AF-A0A952HPS0-F1
#
_cell.length_a   1.000
_cell.length_b   1.000
_cell.length_c   1.000
_cell.angle_alpha   90.00
_cell.angle_beta   90.00
_cell.angle_gamma   90.00
#
_symmetry.space_group_name_H-M   'P 1'
#
loop_
_entity.id
_entity.type
_entity.pdbx_description
1 polymer ?
#
loop_
_entity_poly.entity_id
_entity_poly.type
_entity_poly.pdbx_seq_one_letter_code
_entity_poly.pdbx_strand_id
1 'polypeptide(L)'
;MVKLLFGIHCHQPVENFYEVVDEAIEKAYKPFLKIAKKYPKFKFAVHYSGWLLEYIKNYSKETFKLLQDLALDGQIEFFSGGYYEPIL
;
A
#
# COMPACT_ATOMS: atom_id res chain seq x y z
N MET A 1 2.13 28.68 -7.61
CA MET A 1 2.52 27.51 -6.79
C MET A 1 2.39 26.26 -7.67
N VAL A 2 3.41 25.40 -7.73
CA VAL A 2 3.35 24.15 -8.51
C VAL A 2 2.68 23.07 -7.65
N LYS A 3 1.84 22.23 -8.27
CA LYS A 3 1.25 21.04 -7.62
C LYS A 3 2.13 19.83 -7.89
N LEU A 4 2.40 19.04 -6.85
CA LEU A 4 3.05 17.73 -6.97
C LEU A 4 2.01 16.65 -6.65
N LEU A 5 1.88 15.67 -7.55
CA LEU A 5 1.13 14.45 -7.29
C LEU A 5 2.14 13.32 -7.13
N PHE A 6 2.16 12.70 -5.96
CA PHE A 6 3.04 11.57 -5.64
C PHE A 6 2.18 10.34 -5.44
N GLY A 7 2.58 9.22 -6.05
CA GLY A 7 1.87 7.96 -5.93
C GLY A 7 2.82 6.77 -5.93
N ILE A 8 2.40 5.69 -5.26
CA ILE A 8 3.11 4.41 -5.27
C ILE A 8 2.22 3.29 -5.80
N HIS A 9 2.85 2.33 -6.48
CA HIS A 9 2.23 1.11 -6.97
C HIS A 9 2.90 -0.08 -6.28
N CYS A 10 2.11 -0.84 -5.53
CA CYS A 10 2.55 -2.02 -4.80
C CYS A 10 1.86 -3.26 -5.37
N HIS A 11 2.64 -4.15 -5.97
CA HIS A 11 2.18 -5.41 -6.52
C HIS A 11 3.15 -6.53 -6.16
N GLN A 12 2.59 -7.72 -5.99
CA GLN A 12 3.28 -8.99 -5.98
C GLN A 12 2.51 -9.91 -6.93
N PRO A 13 3.12 -10.78 -7.73
CA PRO A 13 2.37 -11.71 -8.57
C PRO A 13 1.70 -12.80 -7.74
N VAL A 14 0.54 -13.29 -8.18
CA VAL A 14 -0.10 -14.46 -7.56
C VAL A 14 0.86 -15.64 -7.62
N GLU A 15 0.84 -16.50 -6.60
CA GLU A 15 1.75 -17.66 -6.46
C GLU A 15 3.22 -17.31 -6.22
N ASN A 16 3.55 -16.05 -5.91
CA ASN A 16 4.88 -15.74 -5.40
C ASN A 16 5.13 -16.45 -4.05
N PHE A 17 6.39 -16.69 -3.72
CA PHE A 17 6.77 -17.25 -2.43
C PHE A 17 6.33 -16.34 -1.30
N TYR A 18 5.65 -16.87 -0.28
CA TYR A 18 5.14 -16.08 0.83
C TYR A 18 6.24 -15.31 1.57
N GLU A 19 7.44 -15.90 1.70
CA GLU A 19 8.57 -15.20 2.32
C GLU A 19 8.95 -13.92 1.57
N VAL A 20 8.84 -13.90 0.23
CA VAL A 20 9.10 -12.72 -0.61
C VAL A 20 8.04 -11.64 -0.37
N VAL A 21 6.78 -12.06 -0.25
CA VAL A 21 5.66 -11.15 0.04
C VAL A 21 5.82 -10.53 1.43
N ASP A 22 6.12 -11.35 2.44
CA ASP A 22 6.35 -10.93 3.82
C ASP A 22 7.57 -10.00 3.92
N GLU A 23 8.66 -10.31 3.23
CA GLU A 23 9.84 -9.47 3.15
C GLU A 23 9.51 -8.10 2.53
N ALA A 24 8.74 -8.07 1.44
CA ALA A 24 8.31 -6.82 0.82
C ALA A 24 7.44 -5.97 1.77
N ILE A 25 6.55 -6.61 2.54
CA ILE A 25 5.75 -5.94 3.57
C ILE A 25 6.66 -5.31 4.62
N GLU A 26 7.57 -6.08 5.23
CA GLU A 26 8.39 -5.61 6.35
C GLU A 26 9.50 -4.64 5.93
N LYS A 27 10.06 -4.79 4.73
CA LYS A 27 11.18 -3.96 4.26
C LYS A 27 10.76 -2.74 3.44
N ALA A 28 9.58 -2.76 2.78
CA ALA A 28 9.16 -1.67 1.91
C ALA A 28 7.83 -1.03 2.34
N TYR A 29 6.74 -1.80 2.35
CA TYR A 29 5.39 -1.22 2.50
C TYR A 29 5.16 -0.65 3.88
N LYS A 30 5.37 -1.45 4.92
CA LYS A 30 5.17 -1.08 6.32
C LYS A 30 6.08 0.08 6.76
N PRO A 31 7.41 0.09 6.51
CA PRO A 31 8.25 1.20 6.93
C PRO A 31 7.88 2.50 6.21
N PHE A 32 7.52 2.45 4.92
CA PHE A 32 7.06 3.63 4.20
C PHE A 32 5.81 4.22 4.84
N LEU A 33 4.78 3.40 5.12
CA LEU A 33 3.53 3.86 5.76
C LEU A 33 3.77 4.40 7.17
N LYS A 34 4.65 3.75 7.96
CA LYS A 34 5.03 4.21 9.31
C LYS A 34 5.68 5.60 9.28
N ILE A 35 6.55 5.85 8.30
CA ILE A 35 7.19 7.16 8.15
C ILE A 35 6.16 8.19 7.65
N ALA A 36 5.37 7.87 6.62
CA ALA A 36 4.35 8.77 6.09
C ALA A 36 3.35 9.23 7.17
N LYS A 37 2.94 8.33 8.08
CA LYS A 37 2.05 8.66 9.21
C LYS A 37 2.63 9.70 10.18
N LYS A 38 3.97 9.82 10.27
CA LYS A 38 4.62 10.85 11.08
C LYS A 38 4.55 12.25 10.45
N TYR A 39 4.14 12.36 9.19
CA TYR A 39 4.05 13.63 8.45
C TYR A 39 2.61 13.85 7.93
N PRO A 40 1.64 14.27 8.77
CA PRO A 40 0.22 14.39 8.41
C PRO A 40 -0.09 15.30 7.20
N LYS A 41 0.82 16.22 6.87
CA LYS A 41 0.69 17.10 5.70
C LYS A 41 1.14 16.45 4.38
N PHE A 42 1.88 15.35 4.45
CA PHE A 42 2.29 14.59 3.27
C PHE A 42 1.12 13.74 2.81
N LYS A 43 0.61 14.06 1.60
CA LYS A 43 -0.49 13.35 0.96
C LYS A 43 0.01 12.66 -0.31
N PHE A 44 -0.46 11.43 -0.53
CA PHE A 44 -0.04 10.63 -1.67
C PHE A 44 -1.11 9.62 -2.08
N ALA A 45 -1.03 9.16 -3.33
CA ALA A 45 -1.89 8.11 -3.84
C ALA A 45 -1.25 6.73 -3.62
N VAL A 46 -2.06 5.71 -3.35
CA VAL A 46 -1.59 4.32 -3.24
C VAL A 46 -2.41 3.40 -4.11
N HIS A 47 -1.70 2.48 -4.75
CA HIS A 47 -2.29 1.31 -5.37
C HIS A 47 -1.68 0.06 -4.78
N TYR A 48 -2.55 -0.88 -4.41
CA TYR A 48 -2.20 -2.25 -4.06
C TYR A 48 -3.02 -3.18 -4.95
N SER A 49 -2.37 -4.14 -5.62
CA SER A 49 -3.10 -5.18 -6.34
C SER A 49 -4.03 -5.92 -5.38
N GLY A 50 -5.22 -6.32 -5.86
CA GLY A 50 -6.30 -6.83 -5.01
C GLY A 50 -5.88 -7.98 -4.10
N TRP A 51 -5.24 -9.01 -4.65
CA TRP A 51 -4.81 -10.17 -3.86
C TRP A 51 -3.74 -9.80 -2.82
N LEU A 52 -2.81 -8.89 -3.15
CA LEU A 52 -1.79 -8.43 -2.21
C LEU A 52 -2.44 -7.68 -1.03
N LEU A 53 -3.44 -6.84 -1.31
CA LEU A 53 -4.16 -6.13 -0.26
C LEU A 53 -4.94 -7.10 0.64
N GLU A 54 -5.53 -8.15 0.06
CA GLU A 54 -6.18 -9.24 0.82
C GLU A 54 -5.17 -10.02 1.67
N TYR A 55 -4.00 -10.34 1.12
CA TYR A 55 -2.92 -10.98 1.86
C TYR A 55 -2.47 -10.11 3.05
N ILE A 56 -2.23 -8.82 2.83
CA ILE A 56 -1.88 -7.85 3.89
C ILE A 56 -2.97 -7.80 4.97
N LYS A 57 -4.24 -7.76 4.58
CA LYS A 57 -5.37 -7.76 5.52
C LYS A 57 -5.38 -9.01 6.42
N ASN A 58 -5.09 -10.17 5.85
CA ASN A 58 -5.18 -11.45 6.56
C ASN A 58 -3.93 -11.75 7.41
N TYR A 59 -2.74 -11.40 6.91
CA TYR A 59 -1.46 -11.83 7.49
C TYR A 59 -0.63 -10.70 8.10
N SER A 60 -0.86 -9.43 7.73
CA SER A 60 -0.16 -8.26 8.29
C SER A 60 -1.13 -7.20 8.81
N LYS A 61 -1.86 -7.55 9.87
CA LYS A 61 -2.89 -6.70 10.49
C LYS A 61 -2.39 -5.30 10.86
N GLU A 62 -1.13 -5.18 11.30
CA GLU A 62 -0.52 -3.88 11.61
C GLU A 62 -0.41 -3.00 10.36
N THR A 63 0.08 -3.54 9.25
CA THR A 63 0.21 -2.83 7.97
C THR A 63 -1.16 -2.46 7.42
N PHE A 64 -2.14 -3.37 7.51
CA PHE A 64 -3.51 -3.08 7.11
C PHE A 64 -4.13 -1.95 7.95
N LYS A 65 -3.90 -1.96 9.28
CA LYS A 65 -4.37 -0.89 10.16
C LYS A 65 -3.72 0.46 9.83
N LEU A 66 -2.43 0.48 9.48
CA LEU A 66 -1.75 1.70 9.03
C LEU A 66 -2.41 2.28 7.77
N LEU A 67 -2.74 1.44 6.78
CA LEU A 67 -3.47 1.88 5.58
C LEU A 67 -4.83 2.48 5.94
N GLN A 68 -5.59 1.82 6.82
CA GLN A 68 -6.89 2.34 7.28
C GLN A 68 -6.76 3.70 7.96
N ASP A 69 -5.81 3.84 8.88
CA ASP A 69 -5.60 5.09 9.61
C ASP A 69 -5.22 6.22 8.68
N LEU A 70 -4.25 5.99 7.79
CA LEU A 70 -3.82 7.00 6.81
C LEU A 70 -4.96 7.44 5.88
N ALA A 71 -5.86 6.53 5.53
CA ALA A 71 -7.02 6.83 4.69
C ALA A 71 -8.06 7.66 5.46
N LEU A 72 -8.37 7.27 6.69
CA LEU A 72 -9.30 8.00 7.57
C LEU A 72 -8.77 9.40 7.91
N ASP A 73 -7.46 9.54 8.07
CA ASP A 73 -6.77 10.81 8.31
C ASP A 73 -6.65 11.67 7.04
N GLY A 74 -7.07 11.16 5.87
CA GLY A 74 -7.04 11.87 4.59
C GLY A 74 -5.62 12.09 4.03
N GLN A 75 -4.65 11.28 4.48
CA GLN A 75 -3.28 11.29 3.97
C GLN A 75 -3.11 10.48 2.70
N ILE A 76 -3.91 9.42 2.50
CA ILE A 76 -3.84 8.59 1.31
C ILE A 76 -5.13 8.61 0.50
N GLU A 77 -4.96 8.58 -0.82
CA GLU A 77 -6.02 8.30 -1.79
C GLU A 77 -5.76 6.93 -2.40
N PHE A 78 -6.74 6.03 -2.38
CA PHE A 78 -6.64 4.75 -3.07
C PHE A 78 -7.02 4.91 -4.55
N PHE A 79 -6.21 4.34 -5.43
CA PHE A 79 -6.57 4.12 -6.84
C PHE A 79 -6.47 2.64 -7.20
N SER A 80 -7.42 2.15 -7.99
CA SER A 80 -7.61 0.73 -8.27
C SER A 80 -7.02 0.30 -9.61
N GLY A 81 -6.98 -1.02 -9.81
CA GLY A 81 -6.66 -1.72 -11.05
C GLY A 81 -7.43 -3.03 -11.11
N GLY A 82 -7.08 -3.93 -12.03
CA GLY A 82 -7.64 -5.28 -12.01
C GLY A 82 -7.12 -6.09 -10.82
N TYR A 83 -7.97 -6.93 -10.21
CA TYR A 83 -7.67 -7.59 -8.93
C TYR A 83 -6.35 -8.38 -8.91
N TYR A 84 -6.02 -9.02 -10.03
CA TYR A 84 -4.82 -9.83 -10.22
C TYR A 84 -3.77 -9.16 -11.12
N GLU A 85 -3.82 -7.83 -11.30
CA GLU A 85 -2.98 -7.07 -12.25
C GLU A 85 -2.99 -7.61 -13.69
N PRO A 86 -4.16 -7.82 -14.33
CA PRO A 86 -4.21 -8.10 -15.75
C PRO A 86 -3.81 -6.86 -16.57
N ILE A 87 -3.32 -7.12 -17.78
CA ILE A 87 -3.33 -6.09 -18.83
C ILE A 87 -4.76 -6.00 -19.36
N LEU A 88 -5.36 -4.80 -19.27
CA LEU A 88 -6.73 -4.51 -19.72
C LEU A 88 -6.81 -4.21 -21.22
#